data_AF-A0A8C8X0R2-F1
#
_entry.id   AF-A0A8C8X0R2-F1
#
_cell.length_a   1.000
_cell.length_b   1.000
_cell.length_c   1.000
_cell.angle_alpha   90.00
_cell.angle_beta   90.00
_cell.angle_gamma   90.00
#
_symmetry.space_group_name_H-M   'P 1'
#
loop_
_entity.id
_entity.type
_entity.pdbx_description
1 polymer ?
#
loop_
_entity_poly.entity_id
_entity_poly.type
_entity_poly.pdbx_seq_one_letter_code
_entity_poly.pdbx_strand_id
1 'polypeptide(L)'
;MRATPQCFSHLTQLLQVLAGGRVCAVLEGGYHLESLSQSVCMVAKALLGDPALPLSGPMEPHHSALESIQSVRAAQAPHWKSLRQQGSTPILNPSTYSLERRASPVSPGGPKFKAAEAQASAALSSLLDQLHLNPTLPVRTAVALTALDAALVLPADVLRKEGSAPQEETRAWARLHEALAQDKALTALGKVLHLLNGILDGQVSSGIAATPEPALAPTLDVVIRRSLSHGARRLLCVAVGQLDRPTDLADDGRNLWLNIRGKEAAAPSKFQVSVPLPGTTGGFVSCVLALVLPLAYGFQPDLVLVALGPAHGLQVPQATLLASLLRGPAGGRVLVLLEQGSTSQLAGVLARVLQGEAPPRPGSLLHGLPRGHTGPDIPERAAGSRVEDAAGGRSSSAVTGQLETCQGGSLCTPEVTPQTSPPRTSFKHSRVHHFLRPLS
;
A
#
# COMPACT_ATOMS: atom_id res chain seq x y z
N MET A 1 -15.55 -16.38 14.86
CA MET A 1 -14.62 -15.25 14.64
C MET A 1 -15.20 -14.00 15.27
N ARG A 2 -14.36 -13.00 15.63
CA ARG A 2 -14.80 -11.69 16.16
C ARG A 2 -14.26 -10.50 15.34
N ALA A 3 -13.96 -10.71 14.06
CA ALA A 3 -13.60 -9.62 13.15
C ALA A 3 -14.82 -8.70 12.95
N THR A 4 -14.61 -7.39 12.99
CA THR A 4 -15.69 -6.41 12.76
C THR A 4 -15.93 -6.22 11.24
N PRO A 5 -17.11 -5.75 10.81
CA PRO A 5 -17.40 -5.48 9.40
C PRO A 5 -16.36 -4.58 8.72
N GLN A 6 -15.79 -3.60 9.43
CA GLN A 6 -14.77 -2.69 8.91
C GLN A 6 -13.51 -3.42 8.44
N CYS A 7 -13.17 -4.57 9.04
CA CYS A 7 -12.02 -5.39 8.61
C CYS A 7 -12.10 -5.72 7.11
N PHE A 8 -13.30 -5.97 6.57
CA PHE A 8 -13.49 -6.33 5.17
C PHE A 8 -13.19 -5.19 4.19
N SER A 9 -13.39 -3.91 4.55
CA SER A 9 -12.96 -2.80 3.68
C SER A 9 -11.44 -2.70 3.60
N HIS A 10 -10.73 -2.92 4.72
CA HIS A 10 -9.27 -2.94 4.74
C HIS A 10 -8.71 -4.11 3.92
N LEU A 11 -9.24 -5.32 4.08
CA LEU A 11 -8.84 -6.47 3.27
C LEU A 11 -9.07 -6.22 1.77
N THR A 12 -10.20 -5.63 1.40
CA THR A 12 -10.53 -5.29 0.01
C THR A 12 -9.57 -4.24 -0.55
N GLN A 13 -9.26 -3.17 0.19
CA GLN A 13 -8.29 -2.14 -0.23
C GLN A 13 -6.87 -2.68 -0.36
N LEU A 14 -6.42 -3.55 0.54
CA LEU A 14 -5.12 -4.22 0.46
C LEU A 14 -4.98 -5.12 -0.78
N LEU A 15 -6.10 -5.61 -1.35
CA LEU A 15 -6.12 -6.37 -2.59
C LEU A 15 -6.23 -5.49 -3.85
N GLN A 16 -6.83 -4.30 -3.76
CA GLN A 16 -6.99 -3.40 -4.92
C GLN A 16 -5.68 -2.84 -5.48
N VAL A 17 -4.59 -2.83 -4.70
CA VAL A 17 -3.26 -2.50 -5.24
C VAL A 17 -2.69 -3.57 -6.17
N LEU A 18 -3.25 -4.78 -6.14
CA LEU A 18 -2.84 -5.90 -6.97
C LEU A 18 -3.58 -5.91 -8.30
N ALA A 19 -2.99 -6.60 -9.29
CA ALA A 19 -3.50 -6.71 -10.66
C ALA A 19 -3.77 -5.38 -11.40
N GLY A 20 -3.58 -4.21 -10.80
CA GLY A 20 -4.11 -2.93 -11.27
C GLY A 20 -5.63 -2.87 -11.08
N GLY A 21 -6.11 -2.99 -9.84
CA GLY A 21 -7.49 -2.70 -9.42
C GLY A 21 -8.56 -3.74 -9.76
N ARG A 22 -8.26 -4.71 -10.64
CA ARG A 22 -9.25 -5.72 -11.06
C ARG A 22 -9.45 -6.78 -9.99
N VAL A 23 -10.33 -6.46 -9.05
CA VAL A 23 -10.81 -7.34 -7.97
C VAL A 23 -12.26 -7.75 -8.27
N CYS A 24 -12.58 -9.04 -8.12
CA CYS A 24 -13.95 -9.56 -8.15
C CYS A 24 -14.24 -10.19 -6.80
N ALA A 25 -15.32 -9.75 -6.15
CA ALA A 25 -15.81 -10.33 -4.90
C ALA A 25 -16.99 -11.26 -5.21
N VAL A 26 -16.91 -12.51 -4.74
CA VAL A 26 -17.97 -13.51 -4.85
C VAL A 26 -18.50 -13.78 -3.44
N LEU A 27 -19.82 -13.77 -3.27
CA LEU A 27 -20.43 -14.08 -1.98
C LEU A 27 -20.50 -15.61 -1.79
N GLU A 28 -19.97 -16.07 -0.67
CA GLU A 28 -19.96 -17.47 -0.23
C GLU A 28 -20.96 -17.65 0.94
N GLY A 29 -20.45 -17.90 2.15
CA GLY A 29 -21.26 -18.02 3.37
C GLY A 29 -21.50 -16.70 4.11
N GLY A 30 -22.41 -16.72 5.09
CA GLY A 30 -22.74 -15.55 5.92
C GLY A 30 -24.02 -15.73 6.73
N TYR A 31 -24.00 -16.59 7.74
CA TYR A 31 -25.23 -17.09 8.38
C TYR A 31 -25.85 -16.14 9.42
N HIS A 32 -25.17 -15.07 9.80
CA HIS A 32 -25.71 -14.00 10.63
C HIS A 32 -26.01 -12.78 9.75
N LEU A 33 -27.29 -12.63 9.39
CA LEU A 33 -27.76 -11.71 8.34
C LEU A 33 -27.31 -10.26 8.55
N GLU A 34 -27.32 -9.79 9.79
CA GLU A 34 -26.86 -8.45 10.16
C GLU A 34 -25.37 -8.26 9.81
N SER A 35 -24.47 -9.00 10.46
CA SER A 35 -23.03 -8.91 10.19
C SER A 35 -22.66 -9.20 8.73
N LEU A 36 -23.39 -10.10 8.05
CA LEU A 36 -23.25 -10.31 6.59
C LEU A 36 -23.53 -9.01 5.83
N SER A 37 -24.71 -8.40 6.03
CA SER A 37 -25.11 -7.19 5.31
C SER A 37 -24.18 -6.01 5.56
N GLN A 38 -23.74 -5.83 6.82
CA GLN A 38 -22.77 -4.82 7.22
C GLN A 38 -21.41 -5.05 6.53
N SER A 39 -20.93 -6.31 6.48
CA SER A 39 -19.64 -6.66 5.86
C SER A 39 -19.68 -6.50 4.33
N VAL A 40 -20.78 -6.89 3.68
CA VAL A 40 -21.00 -6.67 2.24
C VAL A 40 -21.01 -5.17 1.92
N CYS A 41 -21.65 -4.34 2.75
CA CYS A 41 -21.60 -2.88 2.61
C CYS A 41 -20.15 -2.36 2.68
N MET A 42 -19.34 -2.81 3.64
CA MET A 42 -17.93 -2.41 3.76
C MET A 42 -17.07 -2.85 2.55
N VAL A 43 -17.32 -4.03 1.98
CA VAL A 43 -16.66 -4.47 0.72
C VAL A 43 -17.09 -3.59 -0.44
N ALA A 44 -18.40 -3.33 -0.60
CA ALA A 44 -18.92 -2.49 -1.68
C ALA A 44 -18.36 -1.07 -1.62
N LYS A 45 -18.34 -0.45 -0.44
CA LYS A 45 -17.69 0.86 -0.21
C LYS A 45 -16.22 0.85 -0.63
N ALA A 46 -15.45 -0.16 -0.20
CA ALA A 46 -14.05 -0.28 -0.60
C ALA A 46 -13.87 -0.41 -2.12
N LEU A 47 -14.73 -1.16 -2.82
CA LEU A 47 -14.69 -1.31 -4.28
C LEU A 47 -15.11 -0.04 -5.04
N LEU A 48 -15.95 0.81 -4.42
CA LEU A 48 -16.31 2.15 -4.93
C LEU A 48 -15.22 3.21 -4.67
N GLY A 49 -14.17 2.85 -3.93
CA GLY A 49 -13.04 3.72 -3.61
C GLY A 49 -13.16 4.52 -2.31
N ASP A 50 -14.25 4.36 -1.56
CA ASP A 50 -14.50 5.06 -0.28
C ASP A 50 -13.33 4.88 0.70
N PRO A 51 -13.05 5.87 1.57
CA PRO A 51 -12.06 5.75 2.62
C PRO A 51 -12.46 4.63 3.60
N ALA A 52 -11.47 3.85 4.07
CA ALA A 52 -11.74 2.83 5.08
C ALA A 52 -12.12 3.48 6.42
N LEU A 53 -13.07 2.87 7.13
CA LEU A 53 -13.37 3.26 8.51
C LEU A 53 -12.28 2.73 9.45
N PRO A 54 -11.71 3.55 10.35
CA PRO A 54 -10.61 3.12 11.22
C PRO A 54 -10.91 1.84 12.02
N LEU A 55 -9.94 0.92 12.04
CA LEU A 55 -10.02 -0.25 12.91
C LEU A 55 -9.88 0.16 14.38
N SER A 56 -10.70 -0.45 15.23
CA SER A 56 -10.71 -0.25 16.68
C SER A 56 -10.30 -1.51 17.42
N GLY A 57 -9.72 -1.35 18.61
CA GLY A 57 -9.26 -2.46 19.45
C GLY A 57 -7.79 -2.84 19.23
N PRO A 58 -7.31 -3.88 19.93
CA PRO A 58 -5.91 -4.32 19.86
C PRO A 58 -5.60 -4.93 18.50
N MET A 59 -4.49 -4.49 17.90
CA MET A 59 -4.02 -4.96 16.59
C MET A 59 -2.94 -6.05 16.71
N GLU A 60 -2.62 -6.47 17.93
CA GLU A 60 -1.73 -7.60 18.19
C GLU A 60 -2.45 -8.93 17.90
N PRO A 61 -1.89 -9.81 17.06
CA PRO A 61 -2.49 -11.12 16.79
C PRO A 61 -2.40 -12.03 18.02
N HIS A 62 -3.50 -12.73 18.32
CA HIS A 62 -3.54 -13.72 19.39
C HIS A 62 -2.49 -14.83 19.19
N HIS A 63 -1.93 -15.38 20.28
CA HIS A 63 -0.84 -16.37 20.23
C HIS A 63 -1.11 -17.55 19.29
N SER A 64 -2.28 -18.18 19.36
CA SER A 64 -2.67 -19.29 18.46
C SER A 64 -2.73 -18.87 16.97
N ALA A 65 -3.02 -17.60 16.67
CA ALA A 65 -2.94 -17.07 15.31
C ALA A 65 -1.49 -16.86 14.88
N LEU A 66 -0.60 -16.41 15.78
CA LEU A 66 0.84 -16.34 15.53
C LEU A 66 1.45 -17.72 15.24
N GLU A 67 1.13 -18.74 16.05
CA GLU A 67 1.54 -20.13 15.78
C GLU A 67 1.11 -20.57 14.39
N SER A 68 -0.18 -20.41 14.07
CA SER A 68 -0.76 -20.77 12.77
C SER A 68 -0.06 -20.06 11.59
N ILE A 69 0.20 -18.75 11.73
CA ILE A 69 0.93 -17.95 10.74
C ILE A 69 2.36 -18.48 10.57
N GLN A 70 3.07 -18.78 11.66
CA GLN A 70 4.44 -19.28 11.61
C GLN A 70 4.52 -20.68 10.98
N SER A 71 3.62 -21.59 11.32
CA SER A 71 3.53 -22.93 10.71
C SER A 71 3.27 -22.86 9.20
N VAL A 72 2.30 -22.05 8.77
CA VAL A 72 2.01 -21.85 7.33
C VAL A 72 3.21 -21.24 6.62
N ARG A 73 3.88 -20.25 7.22
CA ARG A 73 5.07 -19.62 6.62
C ARG A 73 6.24 -20.59 6.47
N ALA A 74 6.50 -21.43 7.48
CA ALA A 74 7.54 -22.46 7.40
C ALA A 74 7.23 -23.48 6.30
N ALA A 75 6.00 -23.98 6.21
CA ALA A 75 5.57 -24.91 5.18
C ALA A 75 5.62 -24.31 3.76
N GLN A 76 5.37 -23.01 3.61
CA GLN A 76 5.35 -22.31 2.33
C GLN A 76 6.72 -21.71 1.91
N ALA A 77 7.69 -21.60 2.82
CA ALA A 77 9.02 -21.06 2.52
C ALA A 77 9.76 -21.75 1.35
N PRO A 78 9.70 -23.09 1.17
CA PRO A 78 10.29 -23.74 -0.01
C PRO A 78 9.72 -23.22 -1.34
N HIS A 79 8.49 -22.73 -1.37
CA HIS A 79 7.79 -22.34 -2.60
C HIS A 79 7.84 -20.82 -2.85
N TRP A 80 7.89 -19.98 -1.81
CA TRP A 80 7.76 -18.53 -1.93
C TRP A 80 9.02 -17.76 -1.49
N LYS A 81 9.68 -17.07 -2.44
CA LYS A 81 10.92 -16.30 -2.19
C LYS A 81 10.77 -15.26 -1.06
N SER A 82 9.61 -14.61 -0.94
CA SER A 82 9.28 -13.64 0.11
C SER A 82 9.31 -14.22 1.53
N LEU A 83 9.11 -15.54 1.68
CA LEU A 83 9.12 -16.22 2.97
C LEU A 83 10.51 -16.79 3.33
N ARG A 84 11.37 -17.07 2.33
CA ARG A 84 12.70 -17.67 2.53
C ARG A 84 13.67 -16.82 3.35
N GLN A 85 13.56 -15.49 3.31
CA GLN A 85 14.51 -14.58 3.98
C GLN A 85 14.11 -14.19 5.41
N GLN A 86 12.94 -14.64 5.89
CA GLN A 86 12.54 -14.41 7.27
C GLN A 86 12.80 -15.69 8.06
N GLY A 87 13.94 -15.72 8.75
CA GLY A 87 14.44 -16.89 9.47
C GLY A 87 13.38 -17.51 10.37
N SER A 88 12.88 -18.67 9.98
CA SER A 88 11.88 -19.42 10.72
C SER A 88 12.58 -20.49 11.55
N THR A 89 12.68 -20.28 12.86
CA THR A 89 12.75 -21.40 13.80
C THR A 89 11.38 -22.08 13.79
N PRO A 90 11.28 -23.37 13.43
CA PRO A 90 10.00 -24.07 13.53
C PRO A 90 9.58 -24.19 15.00
N ILE A 91 8.36 -23.80 15.33
CA ILE A 91 7.75 -24.18 16.62
C ILE A 91 7.57 -25.70 16.59
N LEU A 92 8.38 -26.42 17.36
CA LEU A 92 8.38 -27.88 17.39
C LEU A 92 7.18 -28.50 18.14
N ASN A 93 6.44 -27.69 18.93
CA ASN A 93 5.27 -28.12 19.70
C ASN A 93 4.13 -27.08 19.56
N PRO A 94 3.10 -27.34 18.73
CA PRO A 94 1.89 -26.51 18.69
C PRO A 94 1.12 -26.58 20.03
N SER A 95 0.63 -25.44 20.53
CA SER A 95 -0.12 -25.39 21.79
C SER A 95 -1.43 -26.20 21.81
N THR A 96 -1.98 -26.53 20.63
CA THR A 96 -3.20 -27.32 20.46
C THR A 96 -2.95 -28.83 20.57
N TYR A 97 -2.64 -29.30 21.78
CA TYR A 97 -3.04 -30.66 22.15
C TYR A 97 -4.53 -30.65 22.54
N SER A 98 -5.28 -31.65 22.12
CA SER A 98 -6.73 -31.71 22.35
C SER A 98 -7.06 -31.83 23.83
N LEU A 99 -7.63 -30.78 24.41
CA LEU A 99 -8.45 -30.92 25.62
C LEU A 99 -9.72 -31.69 25.24
N GLU A 100 -9.88 -32.87 25.81
CA GLU A 100 -10.91 -33.81 25.39
C GLU A 100 -12.33 -33.25 25.52
N ARG A 101 -13.13 -33.60 24.52
CA ARG A 101 -14.55 -33.26 24.32
C ARG A 101 -15.41 -33.49 25.58
N ARG A 102 -15.59 -32.48 26.42
CA ARG A 102 -16.76 -32.37 27.31
C ARG A 102 -17.91 -31.68 26.59
N ALA A 103 -18.79 -32.48 26.00
CA ALA A 103 -20.03 -32.00 25.42
C ALA A 103 -20.95 -31.45 26.54
N SER A 104 -21.50 -30.25 26.33
CA SER A 104 -22.65 -29.73 27.08
C SER A 104 -23.89 -29.80 26.19
N PRO A 105 -25.07 -30.13 26.72
CA PRO A 105 -26.26 -30.39 25.91
C PRO A 105 -26.81 -29.11 25.27
N VAL A 106 -27.06 -29.17 23.96
CA VAL A 106 -27.79 -28.12 23.21
C VAL A 106 -29.29 -28.40 23.33
N SER A 107 -30.06 -27.40 23.74
CA SER A 107 -31.53 -27.48 23.77
C SER A 107 -32.13 -27.06 22.42
N PRO A 108 -33.12 -27.78 21.86
CA PRO A 108 -33.67 -27.48 20.54
C PRO A 108 -34.74 -26.38 20.60
N GLY A 109 -34.37 -25.15 20.24
CA GLY A 109 -35.29 -24.03 20.02
C GLY A 109 -35.14 -23.45 18.61
N GLY A 110 -36.06 -23.79 17.69
CA GLY A 110 -36.03 -23.28 16.32
C GLY A 110 -36.48 -21.81 16.20
N PRO A 111 -35.72 -20.92 15.52
CA PRO A 111 -36.12 -19.53 15.36
C PRO A 111 -37.21 -19.34 14.29
N LYS A 112 -38.18 -18.48 14.58
CA LYS A 112 -39.25 -18.08 13.64
C LYS A 112 -38.70 -17.09 12.61
N PHE A 113 -38.56 -17.51 11.36
CA PHE A 113 -37.92 -16.77 10.26
C PHE A 113 -38.33 -15.27 10.14
N LYS A 114 -39.62 -14.95 10.28
CA LYS A 114 -40.15 -13.58 10.07
C LYS A 114 -39.64 -12.52 11.06
N ALA A 115 -39.20 -12.90 12.26
CA ALA A 115 -38.68 -11.94 13.24
C ALA A 115 -37.22 -11.54 12.92
N ALA A 116 -36.42 -12.47 12.40
CA ALA A 116 -35.03 -12.23 12.06
C ALA A 116 -34.86 -11.27 10.88
N GLU A 117 -35.77 -11.31 9.91
CA GLU A 117 -35.78 -10.44 8.72
C GLU A 117 -36.07 -8.97 9.09
N ALA A 118 -37.09 -8.72 9.92
CA ALA A 118 -37.41 -7.39 10.43
C ALA A 118 -36.27 -6.82 11.30
N GLN A 119 -35.66 -7.66 12.14
CA GLN A 119 -34.54 -7.25 13.00
C GLN A 119 -33.26 -6.96 12.19
N ALA A 120 -32.97 -7.75 11.16
CA ALA A 120 -31.87 -7.48 10.23
C ALA A 120 -32.10 -6.19 9.43
N SER A 121 -33.35 -5.91 9.00
CA SER A 121 -33.69 -4.64 8.34
C SER A 121 -33.51 -3.44 9.26
N ALA A 122 -33.97 -3.52 10.52
CA ALA A 122 -33.78 -2.45 11.50
C ALA A 122 -32.30 -2.21 11.85
N ALA A 123 -31.49 -3.27 11.93
CA ALA A 123 -30.05 -3.15 12.17
C ALA A 123 -29.28 -2.62 10.94
N LEU A 124 -29.72 -2.98 9.72
CA LEU A 124 -29.20 -2.37 8.49
C LEU A 124 -29.54 -0.87 8.45
N SER A 125 -30.77 -0.48 8.79
CA SER A 125 -31.16 0.92 8.96
C SER A 125 -30.29 1.60 10.02
N SER A 126 -30.05 0.99 11.18
CA SER A 126 -29.16 1.58 12.19
C SER A 126 -27.71 1.71 11.74
N LEU A 127 -27.16 0.80 10.93
CA LEU A 127 -25.83 0.99 10.33
C LEU A 127 -25.87 2.10 9.29
N LEU A 128 -26.87 2.11 8.40
CA LEU A 128 -27.06 3.17 7.42
C LEU A 128 -27.14 4.53 8.13
N ASP A 129 -27.88 4.64 9.23
CA ASP A 129 -27.97 5.84 10.06
C ASP A 129 -26.62 6.18 10.70
N GLN A 130 -25.84 5.22 11.20
CA GLN A 130 -24.46 5.49 11.65
C GLN A 130 -23.54 5.98 10.51
N LEU A 131 -23.77 5.52 9.27
CA LEU A 131 -23.06 5.95 8.06
C LEU A 131 -23.59 7.28 7.49
N HIS A 132 -24.85 7.66 7.78
CA HIS A 132 -25.43 8.97 7.51
C HIS A 132 -24.97 10.01 8.55
N LEU A 133 -24.79 9.60 9.80
CA LEU A 133 -24.27 10.42 10.91
C LEU A 133 -22.74 10.60 10.83
N ASN A 134 -22.02 9.60 10.34
CA ASN A 134 -20.60 9.70 9.96
C ASN A 134 -20.46 9.52 8.44
N PRO A 135 -20.85 10.51 7.62
CA PRO A 135 -20.70 10.43 6.18
C PRO A 135 -19.23 10.21 5.83
N THR A 136 -18.94 9.10 5.15
CA THR A 136 -17.64 8.88 4.52
C THR A 136 -17.41 10.01 3.53
N LEU A 137 -16.57 10.97 3.90
CA LEU A 137 -16.23 12.13 3.07
C LEU A 137 -15.81 11.62 1.68
N PRO A 138 -16.36 12.17 0.58
CA PRO A 138 -15.96 11.78 -0.76
C PRO A 138 -14.45 11.88 -0.90
N VAL A 139 -13.79 10.90 -1.52
CA VAL A 139 -12.32 10.93 -1.65
C VAL A 139 -11.92 12.10 -2.54
N ARG A 140 -11.49 13.17 -1.86
CA ARG A 140 -11.06 14.43 -2.45
C ARG A 140 -9.57 14.53 -2.20
N THR A 141 -8.80 14.11 -3.19
CA THR A 141 -7.38 14.44 -3.25
C THR A 141 -7.24 15.88 -3.72
N ALA A 142 -6.47 16.67 -2.99
CA ALA A 142 -6.10 18.02 -3.40
C ALA A 142 -4.60 18.15 -3.66
N VAL A 143 -4.26 18.96 -4.65
CA VAL A 143 -2.89 19.16 -5.13
C VAL A 143 -2.52 20.63 -5.00
N ALA A 144 -1.44 20.90 -4.26
CA ALA A 144 -0.95 22.24 -3.90
C ALA A 144 0.50 22.42 -4.41
N LEU A 145 0.63 22.69 -5.71
CA LEU A 145 1.91 22.93 -6.37
C LEU A 145 2.17 24.43 -6.56
N THR A 146 3.44 24.83 -6.68
CA THR A 146 3.79 26.19 -7.10
C THR A 146 3.68 26.31 -8.63
N ALA A 147 3.66 27.54 -9.16
CA ALA A 147 3.13 27.85 -10.49
C ALA A 147 3.85 27.20 -11.70
N LEU A 148 5.00 26.55 -11.49
CA LEU A 148 5.77 25.92 -12.56
C LEU A 148 5.14 24.63 -13.12
N ASP A 149 4.23 23.99 -12.38
CA ASP A 149 3.56 22.73 -12.77
C ASP A 149 2.15 22.92 -13.37
N ALA A 150 1.85 24.09 -13.95
CA ALA A 150 0.53 24.36 -14.55
C ALA A 150 0.11 23.32 -15.62
N ALA A 151 1.09 22.70 -16.29
CA ALA A 151 0.92 21.65 -17.30
C ALA A 151 0.50 20.26 -16.77
N LEU A 152 0.31 20.08 -15.45
CA LEU A 152 -0.06 18.78 -14.90
C LEU A 152 -1.48 18.33 -15.27
N VAL A 153 -1.60 17.29 -16.10
CA VAL A 153 -2.89 16.66 -16.42
C VAL A 153 -3.38 15.82 -15.23
N LEU A 154 -4.11 16.49 -14.34
CA LEU A 154 -4.82 15.87 -13.23
C LEU A 154 -6.17 15.28 -13.69
N PRO A 155 -6.66 14.21 -13.05
CA PRO A 155 -8.05 13.75 -13.21
C PRO A 155 -9.05 14.86 -12.87
N ALA A 156 -10.25 14.79 -13.47
CA ALA A 156 -11.32 15.76 -13.25
C ALA A 156 -11.72 15.89 -11.77
N ASP A 157 -11.60 14.81 -11.01
CA ASP A 157 -12.01 14.73 -9.60
C ASP A 157 -10.90 15.16 -8.61
N VAL A 158 -9.69 15.52 -9.09
CA VAL A 158 -8.61 16.02 -8.22
C VAL A 158 -8.67 17.55 -8.12
N LEU A 159 -8.81 18.06 -6.90
CA LEU A 159 -8.92 19.50 -6.65
C LEU A 159 -7.54 20.17 -6.73
N ARG A 160 -7.33 21.09 -7.69
CA ARG A 160 -6.21 22.04 -7.62
C ARG A 160 -6.51 23.06 -6.52
N LYS A 161 -5.70 23.08 -5.46
CA LYS A 161 -5.85 24.04 -4.36
C LYS A 161 -4.92 25.23 -4.59
N GLU A 162 -5.47 26.28 -5.18
CA GLU A 162 -4.72 27.50 -5.49
C GLU A 162 -4.59 28.45 -4.28
N GLY A 163 -5.47 28.30 -3.29
CA GLY A 163 -5.46 29.06 -2.05
C GLY A 163 -4.21 28.85 -1.19
N SER A 164 -3.87 29.87 -0.40
CA SER A 164 -2.80 29.87 0.60
C SER A 164 -3.38 30.15 1.98
N ALA A 165 -2.68 29.71 3.02
CA ALA A 165 -2.97 30.10 4.40
C ALA A 165 -2.74 31.61 4.57
N PRO A 166 -3.38 32.25 5.57
CA PRO A 166 -3.16 33.65 5.90
C PRO A 166 -1.67 33.99 5.98
N GLN A 167 -1.27 35.15 5.43
CA GLN A 167 0.15 35.50 5.32
C GLN A 167 0.81 35.67 6.69
N GLU A 168 0.07 36.17 7.68
CA GLU A 168 0.54 36.32 9.07
C GLU A 168 0.79 34.96 9.73
N GLU A 169 -0.15 34.01 9.60
CA GLU A 169 0.00 32.64 10.10
C GLU A 169 1.18 31.94 9.42
N THR A 170 1.28 32.05 8.09
CA THR A 170 2.37 31.45 7.31
C THR A 170 3.72 32.00 7.74
N ARG A 171 3.84 33.32 7.95
CA ARG A 171 5.04 33.97 8.48
C ARG A 171 5.32 33.57 9.93
N ALA A 172 4.32 33.40 10.77
CA ALA A 172 4.49 32.96 12.16
C ALA A 172 5.12 31.56 12.24
N TRP A 173 4.65 30.62 11.42
CA TRP A 173 5.23 29.28 11.32
C TRP A 173 6.60 29.27 10.63
N ALA A 174 6.81 30.10 9.60
CA ALA A 174 8.10 30.18 8.90
C ALA A 174 9.25 30.66 9.82
N ARG A 175 8.96 31.45 10.86
CA ARG A 175 9.96 31.93 11.84
C ARG A 175 10.69 30.82 12.61
N LEU A 176 10.18 29.58 12.61
CA LEU A 176 10.88 28.45 13.22
C LEU A 176 12.17 28.06 12.45
N HIS A 177 12.27 28.37 11.15
CA HIS A 177 13.37 27.94 10.29
C HIS A 177 13.73 29.02 9.27
N GLU A 178 14.98 29.50 9.29
CA GLU A 178 15.46 30.54 8.36
C GLU A 178 15.28 30.17 6.87
N ALA A 179 15.40 28.88 6.55
CA ALA A 179 15.18 28.35 5.19
C ALA A 179 13.76 28.59 4.65
N LEU A 180 12.76 28.83 5.52
CA LEU A 180 11.38 29.15 5.13
C LEU A 180 11.14 30.65 4.91
N ALA A 181 12.12 31.51 5.22
CA ALA A 181 11.99 32.96 5.04
C ALA A 181 12.06 33.42 3.57
N GLN A 182 12.54 32.58 2.66
CA GLN A 182 12.61 32.88 1.22
C GLN A 182 11.21 32.92 0.60
N ASP A 183 10.89 33.91 -0.25
CA ASP A 183 9.54 34.09 -0.83
C ASP A 183 8.94 32.83 -1.48
N LYS A 184 9.76 32.05 -2.20
CA LYS A 184 9.34 30.78 -2.82
C LYS A 184 8.99 29.72 -1.78
N ALA A 185 9.80 29.60 -0.73
CA ALA A 185 9.58 28.65 0.37
C ALA A 185 8.38 29.07 1.22
N LEU A 186 8.25 30.35 1.53
CA LEU A 186 7.10 30.92 2.25
C LEU A 186 5.79 30.73 1.48
N THR A 187 5.79 30.92 0.16
CA THR A 187 4.63 30.68 -0.70
C THR A 187 4.25 29.20 -0.75
N ALA A 188 5.24 28.30 -0.85
CA ALA A 188 5.00 26.86 -0.79
C ALA A 188 4.45 26.45 0.57
N LEU A 189 5.01 26.97 1.68
CA LEU A 189 4.54 26.72 3.03
C LEU A 189 3.08 27.17 3.23
N GLY A 190 2.70 28.35 2.73
CA GLY A 190 1.32 28.84 2.81
C GLY A 190 0.34 27.91 2.09
N LYS A 191 0.72 27.36 0.93
CA LYS A 191 -0.06 26.34 0.21
C LYS A 191 -0.11 25.00 0.96
N VAL A 192 0.99 24.54 1.54
CA VAL A 192 1.06 23.31 2.37
C VAL A 192 0.15 23.43 3.58
N LEU A 193 0.21 24.54 4.32
CA LEU A 193 -0.64 24.81 5.49
C LEU A 193 -2.13 24.87 5.12
N HIS A 194 -2.47 25.51 4.00
CA HIS A 194 -3.86 25.56 3.51
C HIS A 194 -4.40 24.19 3.09
N LEU A 195 -3.55 23.34 2.51
CA LEU A 195 -3.89 21.95 2.21
C LEU A 195 -4.06 21.12 3.49
N LEU A 196 -3.11 21.23 4.43
CA LEU A 196 -3.12 20.55 5.72
C LEU A 196 -4.37 20.87 6.55
N ASN A 197 -4.70 22.15 6.73
CA ASN A 197 -5.93 22.55 7.43
C ASN A 197 -7.15 21.90 6.75
N GLY A 198 -7.21 21.90 5.41
CA GLY A 198 -8.28 21.23 4.67
C GLY A 198 -8.39 19.71 4.91
N ILE A 199 -7.29 19.01 5.22
CA ILE A 199 -7.31 17.58 5.58
C ILE A 199 -7.79 17.40 7.03
N LEU A 200 -7.30 18.24 7.93
CA LEU A 200 -7.67 18.21 9.35
C LEU A 200 -9.17 18.50 9.54
N ASP A 201 -9.67 19.54 8.86
CA ASP A 201 -11.07 19.99 8.82
C ASP A 201 -11.99 19.07 7.99
N GLY A 202 -11.46 18.01 7.37
CA GLY A 202 -12.23 17.06 6.57
C GLY A 202 -12.79 17.60 5.25
N GLN A 203 -12.28 18.72 4.74
CA GLN A 203 -12.68 19.26 3.42
C GLN A 203 -12.12 18.43 2.26
N VAL A 204 -10.95 17.82 2.49
CA VAL A 204 -10.24 16.91 1.59
C VAL A 204 -9.77 15.69 2.36
N SER A 205 -9.75 14.51 1.73
CA SER A 205 -9.23 13.30 2.38
C SER A 205 -7.70 13.29 2.37
N SER A 206 -7.11 13.71 1.25
CA SER A 206 -5.73 13.44 0.92
C SER A 206 -5.10 14.62 0.19
N GLY A 207 -3.79 14.77 0.31
CA GLY A 207 -3.07 15.92 -0.21
C GLY A 207 -1.73 15.58 -0.82
N ILE A 208 -1.32 16.36 -1.83
CA ILE A 208 0.05 16.42 -2.32
C ILE A 208 0.48 17.88 -2.36
N ALA A 209 1.63 18.20 -1.76
CA ALA A 209 2.24 19.51 -1.87
C ALA A 209 3.71 19.41 -2.30
N ALA A 210 4.15 20.41 -3.06
CA ALA A 210 5.55 20.55 -3.45
C ALA A 210 6.23 21.67 -2.66
N THR A 211 7.43 21.39 -2.16
CA THR A 211 8.30 22.36 -1.49
C THR A 211 9.57 22.57 -2.33
N PRO A 212 10.05 23.82 -2.51
CA PRO A 212 11.35 24.05 -3.13
C PRO A 212 12.47 23.49 -2.24
N GLU A 213 13.59 23.11 -2.84
CA GLU A 213 14.81 22.81 -2.10
C GLU A 213 15.41 24.12 -1.53
N PRO A 214 15.95 24.15 -0.28
CA PRO A 214 16.05 23.07 0.71
C PRO A 214 14.91 23.08 1.76
N ALA A 215 13.72 23.60 1.42
CA ALA A 215 12.66 23.88 2.39
C ALA A 215 11.86 22.65 2.88
N LEU A 216 12.09 21.45 2.33
CA LEU A 216 11.28 20.26 2.64
C LEU A 216 11.35 19.84 4.12
N ALA A 217 12.55 19.67 4.69
CA ALA A 217 12.70 19.24 6.08
C ALA A 217 12.16 20.29 7.09
N PRO A 218 12.44 21.61 6.94
CA PRO A 218 11.75 22.67 7.66
C PRO A 218 10.22 22.63 7.54
N THR A 219 9.70 22.42 6.32
CA THR A 219 8.25 22.34 6.08
C THR A 219 7.65 21.12 6.78
N LEU A 220 8.33 19.97 6.78
CA LEU A 220 7.89 18.76 7.45
C LEU A 220 7.80 18.96 8.97
N ASP A 221 8.79 19.61 9.60
CA ASP A 221 8.73 19.96 11.03
C ASP A 221 7.55 20.88 11.35
N VAL A 222 7.34 21.94 10.54
CA VAL A 222 6.19 22.83 10.68
C VAL A 222 4.86 22.07 10.53
N VAL A 223 4.74 21.20 9.53
CA VAL A 223 3.54 20.37 9.30
C VAL A 223 3.28 19.43 10.47
N ILE A 224 4.31 18.82 11.05
CA ILE A 224 4.20 17.97 12.25
C ILE A 224 3.69 18.78 13.44
N ARG A 225 4.36 19.89 13.77
CA ARG A 225 3.97 20.76 14.91
C ARG A 225 2.57 21.36 14.71
N ARG A 226 2.20 21.74 13.49
CA ARG A 226 0.85 22.21 13.16
C ARG A 226 -0.20 21.10 13.32
N SER A 227 0.06 19.90 12.81
CA SER A 227 -0.86 18.76 12.94
C SER A 227 -1.17 18.44 14.41
N LEU A 228 -0.13 18.40 15.25
CA LEU A 228 -0.26 18.10 16.67
C LEU A 228 -0.96 19.23 17.45
N SER A 229 -0.70 20.50 17.13
CA SER A 229 -1.38 21.65 17.76
C SER A 229 -2.84 21.82 17.31
N HIS A 230 -3.18 21.36 16.11
CA HIS A 230 -4.55 21.35 15.56
C HIS A 230 -5.35 20.08 15.95
N GLY A 231 -4.85 19.29 16.90
CA GLY A 231 -5.60 18.19 17.53
C GLY A 231 -5.46 16.81 16.91
N ALA A 232 -4.52 16.57 15.99
CA ALA A 232 -4.18 15.21 15.56
C ALA A 232 -3.66 14.40 16.76
N ARG A 233 -4.29 13.26 17.09
CA ARG A 233 -3.94 12.48 18.28
C ARG A 233 -2.76 11.54 18.01
N ARG A 234 -2.72 10.94 16.81
CA ARG A 234 -1.67 10.02 16.36
C ARG A 234 -1.23 10.35 14.93
N LEU A 235 0.03 10.72 14.78
CA LEU A 235 0.65 11.15 13.52
C LEU A 235 1.74 10.16 13.08
N LEU A 236 1.56 9.48 11.95
CA LEU A 236 2.61 8.62 11.37
C LEU A 236 3.38 9.42 10.32
N CYS A 237 4.67 9.63 10.56
CA CYS A 237 5.59 10.27 9.63
C CYS A 237 6.44 9.21 8.92
N VAL A 238 6.28 9.06 7.61
CA VAL A 238 7.10 8.20 6.76
C VAL A 238 8.03 9.09 5.93
N ALA A 239 9.26 9.26 6.42
CA ALA A 239 10.31 9.98 5.72
C ALA A 239 11.10 9.03 4.81
N VAL A 240 11.36 9.44 3.57
CA VAL A 240 12.15 8.66 2.61
C VAL A 240 13.22 9.53 1.97
N GLY A 241 14.47 9.05 2.01
CA GLY A 241 15.64 9.79 1.55
C GLY A 241 16.47 10.36 2.70
N GLN A 242 17.26 11.39 2.41
CA GLN A 242 18.11 12.05 3.41
C GLN A 242 17.29 13.07 4.22
N LEU A 243 16.36 12.57 5.03
CA LEU A 243 15.54 13.34 5.96
C LEU A 243 15.77 12.84 7.39
N ASP A 244 16.15 13.76 8.28
CA ASP A 244 16.38 13.48 9.70
C ASP A 244 15.11 13.82 10.52
N ARG A 245 14.90 13.13 11.65
CA ARG A 245 13.80 13.42 12.60
C ARG A 245 14.04 14.80 13.24
N PRO A 246 13.03 15.69 13.36
CA PRO A 246 13.17 16.92 14.12
C PRO A 246 13.55 16.63 15.58
N THR A 247 14.56 17.35 16.10
CA THR A 247 15.17 17.10 17.42
C THR A 247 14.20 17.24 18.59
N ASP A 248 13.27 18.19 18.49
CA ASP A 248 12.37 18.58 19.58
C ASP A 248 11.08 17.75 19.61
N LEU A 249 10.95 16.76 18.72
CA LEU A 249 9.73 15.98 18.55
C LEU A 249 9.59 14.94 19.68
N ALA A 250 8.85 15.33 20.71
CA ALA A 250 8.62 14.56 21.93
C ALA A 250 8.29 13.07 21.68
N ASP A 251 8.86 12.17 22.49
CA ASP A 251 8.63 10.72 22.41
C ASP A 251 7.39 10.29 23.23
N ASP A 252 6.29 11.02 23.04
CA ASP A 252 5.05 10.93 23.85
C ASP A 252 4.02 9.92 23.31
N GLY A 253 4.37 9.17 22.26
CA GLY A 253 3.49 8.21 21.59
C GLY A 253 2.39 8.81 20.72
N ARG A 254 2.31 10.15 20.57
CA ARG A 254 1.40 10.81 19.60
C ARG A 254 2.00 10.90 18.20
N ASN A 255 3.28 10.62 18.05
CA ASN A 255 3.96 10.56 16.76
C ASN A 255 4.76 9.27 16.63
N LEU A 256 4.84 8.74 15.40
CA LEU A 256 5.68 7.61 15.04
C LEU A 256 6.52 8.02 13.82
N TRP A 257 7.84 8.03 13.97
CA TRP A 257 8.78 8.36 12.91
C TRP A 257 9.33 7.08 12.27
N LEU A 258 8.99 6.85 11.01
CA LEU A 258 9.56 5.81 10.17
C LEU A 258 10.46 6.45 9.12
N ASN A 259 11.75 6.10 9.13
CA ASN A 259 12.73 6.56 8.16
C ASN A 259 13.13 5.44 7.20
N ILE A 260 13.10 5.71 5.90
CA ILE A 260 13.58 4.81 4.86
C ILE A 260 14.76 5.50 4.15
N ARG A 261 15.95 4.91 4.21
CA ARG A 261 17.24 5.45 3.71
C ARG A 261 17.90 6.55 4.56
N GLY A 262 17.21 7.19 5.49
CA GLY A 262 17.83 8.19 6.37
C GLY A 262 18.70 7.57 7.47
N LYS A 263 19.28 8.42 8.32
CA LYS A 263 20.20 7.99 9.38
C LYS A 263 19.52 7.08 10.41
N GLU A 264 20.30 6.21 11.02
CA GLU A 264 19.88 5.44 12.18
C GLU A 264 19.71 6.36 13.40
N ALA A 265 18.82 6.00 14.32
CA ALA A 265 18.56 6.78 15.52
C ALA A 265 19.79 6.74 16.45
N ALA A 266 20.24 7.91 16.93
CA ALA A 266 21.35 7.99 17.87
C ALA A 266 21.04 7.37 19.25
N ALA A 267 19.76 7.18 19.56
CA ALA A 267 19.27 6.52 20.77
C ALA A 267 18.07 5.60 20.44
N PRO A 268 17.88 4.48 21.15
CA PRO A 268 16.75 3.60 20.93
C PRO A 268 15.45 4.25 21.42
N SER A 269 14.48 4.42 20.52
CA SER A 269 13.12 4.89 20.81
C SER A 269 12.10 3.87 20.28
N LYS A 270 10.98 3.72 21.00
CA LYS A 270 9.86 2.87 20.55
C LYS A 270 9.05 3.49 19.41
N PHE A 271 9.18 4.81 19.22
CA PHE A 271 8.46 5.59 18.22
C PHE A 271 9.39 6.10 17.11
N GLN A 272 10.59 5.51 16.99
CA GLN A 272 11.51 5.76 15.88
C GLN A 272 12.00 4.44 15.28
N VAL A 273 11.76 4.26 13.99
CA VAL A 273 12.19 3.10 13.23
C VAL A 273 12.94 3.60 12.00
N SER A 274 14.22 3.25 11.86
CA SER A 274 14.99 3.50 10.64
C SER A 274 15.24 2.17 9.90
N VAL A 275 15.06 2.18 8.58
CA VAL A 275 15.40 1.04 7.71
C VAL A 275 16.22 1.48 6.49
N PRO A 276 17.20 0.67 6.05
CA PRO A 276 17.87 0.91 4.79
C PRO A 276 16.89 0.77 3.63
N LEU A 277 17.04 1.59 2.58
CA LEU A 277 16.26 1.40 1.36
C LEU A 277 16.62 0.06 0.72
N PRO A 278 15.66 -0.87 0.52
CA PRO A 278 15.98 -2.16 -0.09
C PRO A 278 16.39 -1.96 -1.56
N GLY A 279 17.53 -2.53 -1.95
CA GLY A 279 18.08 -2.38 -3.31
C GLY A 279 17.30 -3.08 -4.43
N THR A 280 16.14 -3.68 -4.14
CA THR A 280 15.26 -4.35 -5.11
C THR A 280 13.80 -3.99 -4.87
N THR A 281 12.98 -3.98 -5.93
CA THR A 281 11.54 -3.77 -5.82
C THR A 281 10.86 -4.81 -4.93
N GLY A 282 11.28 -6.08 -5.01
CA GLY A 282 10.79 -7.14 -4.12
C GLY A 282 11.11 -6.88 -2.65
N GLY A 283 12.34 -6.39 -2.37
CA GLY A 283 12.74 -5.96 -1.02
C GLY A 283 11.91 -4.78 -0.50
N PHE A 284 11.65 -3.78 -1.35
CA PHE A 284 10.81 -2.63 -0.98
C PHE A 284 9.37 -3.06 -0.65
N VAL A 285 8.75 -3.89 -1.50
CA VAL A 285 7.42 -4.46 -1.25
C VAL A 285 7.42 -5.26 0.06
N SER A 286 8.45 -6.09 0.30
CA SER A 286 8.59 -6.85 1.55
C SER A 286 8.69 -5.94 2.78
N CYS A 287 9.47 -4.85 2.71
CA CYS A 287 9.58 -3.86 3.77
C CYS A 287 8.21 -3.21 4.07
N VAL A 288 7.47 -2.80 3.02
CA VAL A 288 6.15 -2.19 3.20
C VAL A 288 5.15 -3.17 3.83
N LEU A 289 5.09 -4.41 3.34
CA LEU A 289 4.12 -5.41 3.81
C LEU A 289 4.47 -6.01 5.19
N ALA A 290 5.75 -6.18 5.51
CA ALA A 290 6.20 -6.88 6.73
C ALA A 290 6.60 -5.94 7.88
N LEU A 291 6.80 -4.65 7.63
CA LEU A 291 7.16 -3.67 8.65
C LEU A 291 6.26 -2.43 8.62
N VAL A 292 6.19 -1.71 7.50
CA VAL A 292 5.51 -0.41 7.43
C VAL A 292 4.01 -0.54 7.71
N LEU A 293 3.32 -1.49 7.07
CA LEU A 293 1.89 -1.71 7.31
C LEU A 293 1.61 -2.27 8.71
N PRO A 294 2.31 -3.30 9.24
CA PRO A 294 2.12 -3.73 10.62
C PRO A 294 2.33 -2.61 11.65
N LEU A 295 3.34 -1.74 11.48
CA LEU A 295 3.54 -0.58 12.33
C LEU A 295 2.40 0.45 12.17
N ALA A 296 1.97 0.76 10.94
CA ALA A 296 0.89 1.70 10.69
C ALA A 296 -0.45 1.20 11.26
N TYR A 297 -0.79 -0.07 11.06
CA TYR A 297 -1.98 -0.67 11.65
C TYR A 297 -1.88 -0.78 13.18
N GLY A 298 -0.72 -1.13 13.74
CA GLY A 298 -0.51 -1.18 15.18
C GLY A 298 -0.59 0.19 15.87
N PHE A 299 -0.09 1.23 15.21
CA PHE A 299 -0.13 2.61 15.70
C PHE A 299 -1.51 3.27 15.49
N GLN A 300 -2.24 2.90 14.45
CA GLN A 300 -3.56 3.44 14.05
C GLN A 300 -3.56 4.98 13.92
N PRO A 301 -2.75 5.58 13.02
CA PRO A 301 -2.65 7.02 12.88
C PRO A 301 -3.99 7.65 12.45
N ASP A 302 -4.29 8.86 12.95
CA ASP A 302 -5.39 9.68 12.45
C ASP A 302 -4.95 10.55 11.24
N LEU A 303 -3.64 10.68 11.03
CA LEU A 303 -3.03 11.35 9.88
C LEU A 303 -1.69 10.69 9.54
N VAL A 304 -1.44 10.46 8.26
CA VAL A 304 -0.14 10.02 7.72
C VAL A 304 0.49 11.15 6.93
N LEU A 305 1.76 11.44 7.23
CA LEU A 305 2.64 12.28 6.44
C LEU A 305 3.64 11.39 5.69
N VAL A 306 3.74 11.53 4.37
CA VAL A 306 4.79 10.88 3.57
C VAL A 306 5.69 11.95 2.99
N ALA A 307 6.94 12.01 3.40
CA ALA A 307 7.90 13.00 2.88
C ALA A 307 8.92 12.29 1.98
N LEU A 308 8.95 12.66 0.69
CA LEU A 308 9.93 12.16 -0.28
C LEU A 308 10.98 13.25 -0.50
N GLY A 309 12.12 13.11 0.17
CA GLY A 309 13.18 14.10 0.18
C GLY A 309 14.38 13.79 -0.71
N PRO A 310 15.48 14.56 -0.54
CA PRO A 310 16.69 14.43 -1.33
C PRO A 310 17.17 12.98 -1.40
N ALA A 311 17.42 12.53 -2.62
CA ALA A 311 17.81 11.15 -2.91
C ALA A 311 16.88 10.07 -2.28
N HIS A 312 15.55 10.28 -2.26
CA HIS A 312 14.60 9.24 -1.84
C HIS A 312 14.77 7.92 -2.62
N GLY A 313 15.18 7.98 -3.89
CA GLY A 313 15.56 6.82 -4.70
C GLY A 313 14.41 5.88 -5.08
N LEU A 314 13.18 6.21 -4.69
CA LEU A 314 11.99 5.44 -5.03
C LEU A 314 11.60 5.62 -6.50
N GLN A 315 11.33 4.51 -7.16
CA GLN A 315 10.66 4.49 -8.46
C GLN A 315 9.17 4.88 -8.31
N VAL A 316 8.55 5.42 -9.36
CA VAL A 316 7.12 5.82 -9.33
C VAL A 316 6.19 4.69 -8.83
N PRO A 317 6.33 3.41 -9.23
CA PRO A 317 5.51 2.33 -8.67
C PRO A 317 5.74 2.04 -7.18
N GLN A 318 6.91 2.36 -6.63
CA GLN A 318 7.22 2.16 -5.20
C GLN A 318 6.59 3.27 -4.36
N ALA A 319 6.76 4.54 -4.75
CA ALA A 319 6.16 5.68 -4.07
C ALA A 319 4.64 5.63 -4.10
N THR A 320 4.05 5.26 -5.24
CA THR A 320 2.59 5.11 -5.38
C THR A 320 2.04 3.92 -4.60
N LEU A 321 2.70 2.76 -4.60
CA LEU A 321 2.30 1.62 -3.77
C LEU A 321 2.31 1.96 -2.27
N LEU A 322 3.36 2.65 -1.80
CA LEU A 322 3.47 3.12 -0.42
C LEU A 322 2.31 4.05 -0.06
N ALA A 323 2.03 5.05 -0.89
CA ALA A 323 0.90 5.96 -0.70
C ALA A 323 -0.45 5.24 -0.72
N SER A 324 -0.65 4.27 -1.64
CA SER A 324 -1.87 3.46 -1.74
C SER A 324 -2.16 2.73 -0.43
N LEU A 325 -1.16 2.02 0.09
CA LEU A 325 -1.30 1.11 1.22
C LEU A 325 -1.48 1.87 2.54
N LEU A 326 -0.90 3.07 2.65
CA LEU A 326 -1.05 3.93 3.83
C LEU A 326 -2.41 4.66 3.92
N ARG A 327 -3.22 4.69 2.84
CA ARG A 327 -4.61 5.19 2.90
C ARG A 327 -5.46 4.40 3.88
N GLY A 328 -5.29 3.07 3.95
CA GLY A 328 -6.07 2.19 4.82
C GLY A 328 -5.93 2.56 6.30
N PRO A 329 -4.73 2.45 6.91
CA PRO A 329 -4.50 2.75 8.32
C PRO A 329 -4.97 4.14 8.78
N ALA A 330 -4.95 5.14 7.89
CA ALA A 330 -5.29 6.53 8.19
C ALA A 330 -6.72 6.94 7.83
N GLY A 331 -7.58 6.00 7.42
CA GLY A 331 -8.93 6.32 6.92
C GLY A 331 -8.93 7.32 5.75
N GLY A 332 -7.93 7.23 4.87
CA GLY A 332 -7.72 8.13 3.74
C GLY A 332 -6.91 9.39 4.05
N ARG A 333 -6.68 9.74 5.32
CA ARG A 333 -5.97 10.97 5.75
C ARG A 333 -4.46 10.89 5.51
N VAL A 334 -4.04 11.20 4.29
CA VAL A 334 -2.64 11.13 3.84
C VAL A 334 -2.22 12.44 3.16
N LEU A 335 -1.17 13.09 3.69
CA LEU A 335 -0.48 14.22 3.05
C LEU A 335 0.90 13.79 2.56
N VAL A 336 1.16 13.94 1.26
CA VAL A 336 2.47 13.69 0.67
C VAL A 336 3.19 15.01 0.42
N LEU A 337 4.40 15.15 0.94
CA LEU A 337 5.31 16.26 0.67
C LEU A 337 6.39 15.81 -0.31
N LEU A 338 6.57 16.58 -1.39
CA LEU A 338 7.50 16.29 -2.48
C LEU A 338 8.50 17.45 -2.64
N GLU A 339 9.75 17.12 -2.92
CA GLU A 339 10.75 18.11 -3.32
C GLU A 339 10.61 18.51 -4.79
N GLN A 340 10.55 19.82 -5.06
CA GLN A 340 10.14 20.36 -6.36
C GLN A 340 11.01 19.89 -7.55
N GLY A 341 12.27 19.49 -7.34
CA GLY A 341 13.13 18.97 -8.40
C GLY A 341 12.66 17.65 -9.04
N SER A 342 11.75 16.90 -8.42
CA SER A 342 11.31 15.56 -8.87
C SER A 342 9.79 15.44 -9.12
N THR A 343 9.07 16.56 -9.18
CA THR A 343 7.63 16.58 -8.89
C THR A 343 6.67 16.16 -10.00
N SER A 344 6.78 16.73 -11.20
CA SER A 344 5.64 16.80 -12.13
C SER A 344 4.97 15.44 -12.41
N GLN A 345 5.69 14.49 -13.01
CA GLN A 345 5.13 13.17 -13.34
C GLN A 345 4.70 12.38 -12.09
N LEU A 346 5.48 12.44 -10.99
CA LEU A 346 5.21 11.68 -9.78
C LEU A 346 3.96 12.20 -9.04
N ALA A 347 3.80 13.52 -8.93
CA ALA A 347 2.64 14.15 -8.30
C ALA A 347 1.33 13.79 -9.02
N GLY A 348 1.34 13.76 -10.36
CA GLY A 348 0.17 13.37 -11.16
C GLY A 348 -0.28 11.93 -10.92
N VAL A 349 0.65 10.98 -10.83
CA VAL A 349 0.31 9.57 -10.56
C VAL A 349 -0.06 9.34 -9.08
N LEU A 350 0.62 10.01 -8.15
CA LEU A 350 0.24 9.98 -6.74
C LEU A 350 -1.17 10.52 -6.52
N ALA A 351 -1.60 11.57 -7.24
CA ALA A 351 -2.92 12.18 -7.06
C ALA A 351 -4.05 11.19 -7.38
N ARG A 352 -3.91 10.47 -8.50
CA ARG A 352 -4.80 9.38 -8.95
C ARG A 352 -4.90 8.28 -7.90
N VAL A 353 -3.76 7.86 -7.37
CA VAL A 353 -3.66 6.77 -6.40
C VAL A 353 -4.23 7.12 -5.03
N LEU A 354 -4.03 8.37 -4.57
CA LEU A 354 -4.68 8.89 -3.37
C LEU A 354 -6.20 9.04 -3.53
N GLN A 355 -6.68 9.25 -4.77
CA GLN A 355 -8.10 9.34 -5.09
C GLN A 355 -8.80 7.98 -5.12
N GLY A 356 -8.11 6.89 -5.46
CA GLY A 356 -8.73 5.57 -5.56
C GLY A 356 -8.20 4.71 -6.69
N GLU A 357 -7.53 5.29 -7.68
CA GLU A 357 -6.98 4.51 -8.79
C GLU A 357 -5.93 3.52 -8.29
N ALA A 358 -5.91 2.33 -8.89
CA ALA A 358 -4.90 1.34 -8.56
C ALA A 358 -3.50 1.83 -8.98
N PRO A 359 -2.46 1.62 -8.15
CA PRO A 359 -1.11 2.01 -8.49
C PRO A 359 -0.62 1.29 -9.76
N PRO A 360 0.28 1.93 -10.54
CA PRO A 360 0.91 1.28 -11.68
C PRO A 360 1.62 0.00 -11.21
N ARG A 361 1.51 -1.07 -12.01
CA ARG A 361 2.07 -2.37 -11.65
C ARG A 361 3.57 -2.22 -11.32
N PRO A 362 4.03 -2.69 -10.14
CA PRO A 362 5.45 -2.89 -9.93
C PRO A 362 6.01 -3.78 -11.04
N GLY A 363 7.19 -3.44 -11.57
CA GLY A 363 7.90 -4.31 -12.50
C GLY A 363 8.28 -5.64 -11.85
N SER A 364 8.91 -6.55 -12.62
CA SER A 364 9.26 -7.89 -12.14
C SER A 364 9.96 -7.86 -10.77
N LEU A 365 9.30 -8.42 -9.75
CA LEU A 365 9.78 -8.48 -8.36
C LEU A 365 10.97 -9.42 -8.17
N LEU A 366 11.46 -10.04 -9.24
CA LEU A 366 12.46 -11.12 -9.23
C LEU A 366 13.90 -10.66 -9.51
N HIS A 367 14.12 -9.41 -9.93
CA HIS A 367 15.46 -8.96 -10.32
C HIS A 367 16.30 -8.57 -9.09
N GLY A 368 17.30 -9.40 -8.77
CA GLY A 368 18.10 -9.22 -7.55
C GLY A 368 19.01 -10.40 -7.20
N LEU A 369 19.88 -10.80 -8.13
CA LEU A 369 21.15 -11.46 -7.76
C LEU A 369 22.29 -10.50 -8.14
N PRO A 370 23.30 -10.26 -7.28
CA PRO A 370 24.56 -9.72 -7.76
C PRO A 370 25.13 -10.69 -8.81
N ARG A 371 25.70 -10.17 -9.91
CA ARG A 371 26.59 -10.97 -10.75
C ARG A 371 27.73 -11.43 -9.84
N GLY A 372 27.94 -12.74 -9.75
CA GLY A 372 28.93 -13.31 -8.84
C GLY A 372 30.31 -12.74 -9.10
N HIS A 373 31.03 -12.39 -8.04
CA HIS A 373 32.46 -12.15 -8.14
C HIS A 373 33.13 -13.42 -8.66
N THR A 374 33.86 -13.29 -9.76
CA THR A 374 34.87 -14.27 -10.18
C THR A 374 35.99 -14.26 -9.14
N GLY A 375 35.88 -15.14 -8.14
CA GLY A 375 36.98 -15.56 -7.27
C GLY A 375 37.92 -16.53 -8.01
N PRO A 376 39.18 -16.65 -7.58
CA PRO A 376 40.27 -17.14 -8.42
C PRO A 376 40.27 -18.66 -8.64
N ASP A 377 40.93 -19.06 -9.73
CA ASP A 377 41.20 -20.45 -10.09
C ASP A 377 41.91 -21.23 -8.96
N ILE A 378 41.44 -22.45 -8.70
CA ILE A 378 42.16 -23.47 -7.96
C ILE A 378 42.20 -24.72 -8.85
N PRO A 379 43.39 -25.29 -9.11
CA PRO A 379 43.56 -26.25 -10.20
C PRO A 379 42.95 -27.63 -9.91
N GLU A 380 42.55 -28.25 -11.00
CA GLU A 380 42.05 -29.61 -11.13
C GLU A 380 42.93 -30.64 -10.41
N ARG A 381 42.31 -31.53 -9.61
CA ARG A 381 43.00 -32.70 -9.07
C ARG A 381 42.20 -33.96 -9.38
N ALA A 382 42.70 -34.72 -10.35
CA ALA A 382 42.08 -35.95 -10.81
C ALA A 382 42.00 -37.02 -9.70
N ALA A 383 40.83 -37.64 -9.59
CA ALA A 383 40.62 -38.91 -8.91
C ALA A 383 39.57 -39.69 -9.70
N GLY A 384 40.02 -40.63 -10.53
CA GLY A 384 39.12 -41.51 -11.28
C GLY A 384 38.72 -42.72 -10.47
N SER A 385 37.46 -43.13 -10.57
CA SER A 385 37.06 -44.53 -10.45
C SER A 385 35.90 -44.82 -11.40
N ARG A 386 36.13 -45.77 -12.31
CA ARG A 386 35.08 -46.39 -13.13
C ARG A 386 34.33 -47.40 -12.28
N VAL A 387 32.99 -47.35 -12.29
CA VAL A 387 32.15 -48.54 -12.54
C VAL A 387 30.85 -48.04 -13.19
N GLU A 388 30.61 -48.40 -14.44
CA GLU A 388 29.24 -48.59 -14.94
C GLU A 388 29.26 -49.53 -16.16
N ASP A 389 28.31 -50.47 -16.18
CA ASP A 389 28.22 -51.56 -17.15
C ASP A 389 27.51 -51.16 -18.44
N ALA A 390 27.73 -51.95 -19.49
CA ALA A 390 27.31 -51.62 -20.85
C ALA A 390 25.89 -52.10 -21.22
N ALA A 391 25.03 -51.18 -21.66
CA ALA A 391 24.05 -51.33 -22.75
C ALA A 391 23.35 -49.97 -22.99
N GLY A 392 23.06 -49.50 -24.20
CA GLY A 392 23.36 -50.05 -25.52
C GLY A 392 22.33 -49.58 -26.58
N GLY A 393 22.70 -48.61 -27.42
CA GLY A 393 22.10 -48.44 -28.76
C GLY A 393 21.35 -47.14 -29.09
N ARG A 394 21.99 -46.31 -29.95
CA ARG A 394 21.42 -45.49 -31.07
C ARG A 394 20.38 -44.41 -30.70
N SER A 395 20.23 -43.25 -31.36
CA SER A 395 20.98 -42.43 -32.34
C SER A 395 20.20 -41.08 -32.49
N SER A 396 20.62 -39.98 -33.13
CA SER A 396 21.72 -39.69 -34.07
C SER A 396 22.06 -38.17 -34.06
N SER A 397 23.30 -37.82 -34.40
CA SER A 397 23.75 -36.57 -35.06
C SER A 397 23.09 -35.21 -34.74
N ALA A 398 23.86 -34.31 -34.13
CA ALA A 398 23.67 -32.86 -34.23
C ALA A 398 24.60 -32.26 -35.29
N VAL A 399 24.17 -31.19 -35.97
CA VAL A 399 25.04 -30.30 -36.77
C VAL A 399 24.63 -28.83 -36.48
N THR A 400 25.45 -28.23 -35.62
CA THR A 400 26.06 -26.90 -35.69
C THR A 400 25.61 -25.87 -36.73
N GLY A 401 25.43 -24.63 -36.26
CA GLY A 401 25.44 -23.39 -37.06
C GLY A 401 25.82 -22.19 -36.17
N GLN A 402 26.93 -21.53 -36.48
CA GLN A 402 27.50 -20.43 -35.69
C GLN A 402 26.79 -19.08 -35.95
N LEU A 403 26.88 -18.19 -34.97
CA LEU A 403 26.56 -16.77 -35.09
C LEU A 403 27.81 -15.98 -35.50
N GLU A 404 27.68 -15.09 -36.47
CA GLU A 404 28.58 -13.94 -36.63
C GLU A 404 27.78 -12.64 -36.81
N THR A 405 28.42 -11.54 -36.38
CA THR A 405 27.87 -10.18 -36.27
C THR A 405 28.21 -9.32 -37.48
N CYS A 406 27.40 -8.30 -37.78
CA CYS A 406 27.94 -7.03 -38.27
C CYS A 406 27.01 -5.82 -38.07
N GLN A 407 27.56 -4.62 -38.27
CA GLN A 407 27.03 -3.32 -37.84
C GLN A 407 26.22 -2.58 -38.93
N GLY A 408 25.45 -1.56 -38.50
CA GLY A 408 25.45 -0.26 -39.20
C GLY A 408 24.12 0.30 -39.74
N GLY A 409 23.81 1.54 -39.33
CA GLY A 409 23.53 2.59 -40.31
C GLY A 409 22.09 3.11 -40.54
N SER A 410 21.80 4.26 -39.94
CA SER A 410 21.10 5.41 -40.55
C SER A 410 19.56 5.48 -40.64
N LEU A 411 19.11 6.73 -40.84
CA LEU A 411 17.77 7.31 -40.74
C LEU A 411 16.83 6.88 -41.87
N CYS A 412 15.51 6.88 -41.57
CA CYS A 412 14.52 7.70 -42.28
C CYS A 412 13.15 7.70 -41.57
N THR A 413 12.48 8.86 -41.54
CA THR A 413 11.03 9.01 -41.34
C THR A 413 10.44 9.54 -42.65
N PRO A 414 9.15 9.29 -42.99
CA PRO A 414 8.09 10.20 -42.52
C PRO A 414 6.67 9.55 -42.35
N GLU A 415 5.72 10.38 -41.87
CA GLU A 415 4.29 10.55 -42.23
C GLU A 415 3.44 9.47 -42.98
N VAL A 416 2.10 9.44 -42.93
CA VAL A 416 1.05 9.83 -41.94
C VAL A 416 -0.34 9.30 -42.43
N THR A 417 -1.13 8.66 -41.56
CA THR A 417 -2.62 8.46 -41.68
C THR A 417 -3.17 7.57 -42.85
N PRO A 418 -4.51 7.35 -43.00
CA PRO A 418 -5.22 6.30 -42.24
C PRO A 418 -6.26 5.47 -43.05
N GLN A 419 -6.29 4.12 -42.97
CA GLN A 419 -7.37 3.34 -43.62
C GLN A 419 -7.92 2.13 -42.84
N THR A 420 -9.23 2.22 -42.56
CA THR A 420 -10.30 1.20 -42.70
C THR A 420 -10.16 -0.21 -42.11
N SER A 421 -11.10 -0.54 -41.23
CA SER A 421 -11.51 -1.90 -40.84
C SER A 421 -12.05 -2.76 -41.99
N PRO A 422 -11.86 -4.08 -41.93
CA PRO A 422 -13.00 -5.00 -42.09
C PRO A 422 -12.96 -6.16 -41.04
N PRO A 423 -13.70 -7.28 -41.16
CA PRO A 423 -15.03 -7.38 -40.55
C PRO A 423 -15.14 -8.50 -39.48
N ARG A 424 -16.31 -8.51 -38.79
CA ARG A 424 -16.67 -9.50 -37.76
C ARG A 424 -16.71 -10.93 -38.32
N THR A 425 -16.13 -11.88 -37.59
CA THR A 425 -16.43 -13.32 -37.72
C THR A 425 -17.31 -13.79 -36.56
N SER A 426 -18.45 -14.40 -36.89
CA SER A 426 -19.35 -15.04 -35.93
C SER A 426 -18.86 -16.44 -35.56
N PHE A 427 -18.85 -16.78 -34.27
CA PHE A 427 -18.81 -18.19 -33.84
C PHE A 427 -19.96 -18.52 -32.88
N LYS A 428 -20.38 -19.78 -32.94
CA LYS A 428 -21.75 -20.24 -32.64
C LYS A 428 -21.97 -20.56 -31.16
N HIS A 429 -23.22 -20.44 -30.73
CA HIS A 429 -23.73 -21.04 -29.50
C HIS A 429 -23.47 -22.55 -29.46
N SER A 430 -23.01 -23.03 -28.30
CA SER A 430 -23.23 -24.41 -27.84
C SER A 430 -24.27 -24.40 -26.73
N ARG A 431 -25.33 -25.21 -26.88
CA ARG A 431 -26.39 -25.38 -25.89
C ARG A 431 -25.91 -26.32 -24.77
N VAL A 432 -26.28 -26.02 -23.53
CA VAL A 432 -26.34 -27.00 -22.43
C VAL A 432 -27.74 -26.92 -21.82
N HIS A 433 -28.48 -28.02 -21.84
CA HIS A 433 -29.84 -28.12 -21.29
C HIS A 433 -29.89 -29.18 -20.19
N HIS A 434 -30.60 -28.87 -19.09
CA HIS A 434 -31.08 -29.76 -18.01
C HIS A 434 -30.02 -30.58 -17.26
N PHE A 435 -30.01 -30.55 -15.92
CA PHE A 435 -31.10 -31.08 -15.09
C PHE A 435 -31.43 -30.22 -13.87
N LEU A 436 -32.73 -30.07 -13.60
CA LEU A 436 -33.29 -29.65 -12.31
C LEU A 436 -34.16 -30.79 -11.78
N ARG A 437 -34.03 -31.12 -10.49
CA ARG A 437 -35.02 -31.88 -9.72
C ARG A 437 -35.34 -31.10 -8.45
N PRO A 438 -36.60 -30.76 -8.17
CA PRO A 438 -37.02 -30.38 -6.83
C PRO A 438 -37.17 -31.65 -5.97
N LEU A 439 -36.88 -31.54 -4.67
CA LEU A 439 -37.40 -32.46 -3.66
C LEU A 439 -38.51 -31.74 -2.90
N SER A 440 -39.66 -32.41 -2.85
CA SER A 440 -40.85 -32.10 -2.04
C SER A 440 -40.65 -32.43 -0.58
#